data_AF-A0A1L6ZHA9-F1
#
_entry.id   AF-A0A1L6ZHA9-F1
#
_cell.length_a   1.000
_cell.length_b   1.000
_cell.length_c   1.000
_cell.angle_alpha   90.00
_cell.angle_beta   90.00
_cell.angle_gamma   90.00
#
_symmetry.space_group_name_H-M   'P 1'
#
loop_
_entity.id
_entity.type
_entity.pdbx_description
1 polymer ?
#
loop_
_entity_poly.entity_id
_entity_poly.type
_entity_poly.pdbx_seq_one_letter_code
_entity_poly.pdbx_strand_id
1 'polypeptide(L)'
;MKFELEASDLEKITNDVIANVSAALIPKIEEMFMVISSQDELLTKKQVYENILKCTAATADELYFNRPDFPTLDLPSLPGVPRQHKRYSRKAVEAWIAANTKGRP
;
A
#
# COMPACT_ATOMS: atom_id res chain seq x y z
N MET A 1 47.30 12.55 -30.93
CA MET A 1 46.21 11.59 -31.20
C MET A 1 44.91 12.38 -31.05
N LYS A 2 44.22 12.69 -32.16
CA LYS A 2 42.90 13.33 -32.12
C LYS A 2 41.88 12.20 -32.21
N PHE A 3 41.07 12.03 -31.18
CA PHE A 3 39.92 11.13 -31.24
C PHE A 3 38.82 11.88 -32.01
N GLU A 4 38.73 11.64 -33.31
CA GLU A 4 37.57 12.03 -34.11
C GLU A 4 36.48 11.01 -33.82
N LEU A 5 35.61 11.33 -32.85
CA LEU A 5 34.40 10.56 -32.58
C LEU A 5 33.41 10.84 -33.71
N GLU A 6 33.17 9.84 -34.56
CA GLU A 6 32.13 9.92 -35.57
C GLU A 6 30.75 9.93 -34.89
N ALA A 7 29.77 10.57 -35.50
CA ALA A 7 28.42 10.67 -34.93
C ALA A 7 27.79 9.30 -34.63
N SER A 8 28.16 8.26 -35.38
CA SER A 8 27.75 6.86 -35.16
C SER A 8 28.32 6.27 -33.87
N ASP A 9 29.53 6.66 -33.47
CA ASP A 9 30.14 6.21 -32.21
C ASP A 9 29.52 6.91 -31.02
N LEU A 10 29.16 8.19 -31.17
CA LEU A 10 28.42 8.93 -30.16
C LEU A 10 27.04 8.33 -29.89
N GLU A 11 26.34 7.89 -30.94
CA GLU A 11 25.03 7.25 -30.83
C GLU A 11 25.12 5.89 -30.12
N LYS A 12 26.13 5.07 -30.45
CA LYS A 12 26.39 3.80 -29.75
C LYS A 12 26.71 4.00 -28.27
N ILE A 13 27.62 4.93 -27.96
CA ILE A 13 27.99 5.26 -26.57
C ILE A 13 26.74 5.74 -25.80
N THR A 14 25.93 6.59 -26.41
CA THR A 14 24.71 7.11 -25.78
C THR A 14 23.72 5.99 -25.49
N ASN A 15 23.49 5.09 -26.45
CA ASN A 15 22.59 3.95 -26.28
C ASN A 15 23.09 2.96 -25.23
N ASP A 16 24.40 2.69 -25.19
CA ASP A 16 25.00 1.80 -24.18
C ASP A 16 24.91 2.41 -22.77
N VAL A 17 25.11 3.72 -22.64
CA VAL A 17 24.94 4.44 -21.37
C VAL A 17 23.48 4.38 -20.93
N ILE A 18 22.53 4.64 -21.84
CA ILE A 18 21.09 4.56 -21.54
C ILE A 18 20.70 3.15 -21.12
N ALA A 19 21.17 2.11 -21.83
CA ALA A 19 20.87 0.72 -21.53
C ALA A 19 21.41 0.32 -20.15
N ASN A 20 22.65 0.68 -19.83
CA ASN A 20 23.27 0.36 -18.55
C ASN A 20 22.63 1.13 -17.39
N VAL A 21 22.30 2.41 -17.58
CA VAL A 21 21.61 3.23 -16.57
C VAL A 21 20.19 2.70 -16.34
N SER A 22 19.47 2.35 -17.41
CA SER A 22 18.11 1.80 -17.30
C SER A 22 18.12 0.44 -16.59
N ALA A 23 19.04 -0.46 -16.95
CA ALA A 23 19.19 -1.76 -16.31
C ALA A 23 19.51 -1.66 -14.81
N ALA A 24 20.24 -0.62 -14.39
CA ALA A 24 20.54 -0.38 -12.98
C ALA A 24 19.38 0.31 -12.22
N LEU A 25 18.58 1.13 -12.89
CA LEU A 25 17.50 1.91 -12.27
C LEU A 25 16.17 1.14 -12.18
N ILE A 26 15.84 0.30 -13.16
CA ILE A 26 14.58 -0.46 -13.19
C ILE A 26 14.37 -1.27 -11.89
N PRO A 27 15.35 -2.06 -11.40
CA PRO A 27 15.16 -2.83 -10.17
C PRO A 27 14.92 -1.97 -8.94
N LYS A 28 15.53 -0.77 -8.87
CA LYS A 28 15.32 0.17 -7.77
C LYS A 28 13.92 0.80 -7.81
N ILE A 29 13.42 1.08 -9.01
CA ILE A 29 12.06 1.57 -9.21
C ILE A 29 11.06 0.49 -8.79
N GLU A 30 11.29 -0.76 -9.17
CA GLU A 30 10.47 -1.90 -8.75
C GLU A 30 10.48 -2.08 -7.23
N GLU A 31 11.64 -1.97 -6.59
CA GLU A 31 11.77 -2.02 -5.13
C GLU A 31 11.00 -0.88 -4.46
N MET A 32 11.07 0.34 -4.98
CA MET A 32 10.28 1.47 -4.49
C MET A 32 8.77 1.24 -4.66
N PHE A 33 8.32 0.68 -5.79
CA PHE A 33 6.92 0.28 -5.99
C PHE A 33 6.49 -0.83 -5.05
N MET A 34 7.35 -1.81 -4.76
CA MET A 34 7.07 -2.85 -3.77
C MET A 34 6.95 -2.27 -2.37
N VAL A 35 7.80 -1.31 -1.99
CA VAL A 35 7.72 -0.61 -0.70
C VAL A 35 6.44 0.22 -0.61
N ILE A 36 6.05 0.94 -1.66
CA ILE A 36 4.78 1.69 -1.69
C ILE A 36 3.58 0.73 -1.64
N SER A 37 3.62 -0.38 -2.39
CA SER A 37 2.61 -1.44 -2.34
C SER A 37 2.59 -2.18 -0.99
N SER A 38 3.69 -2.11 -0.23
CA SER A 38 3.77 -2.65 1.12
C SER A 38 3.13 -1.73 2.16
N GLN A 39 2.95 -0.44 1.87
CA GLN A 39 2.22 0.49 2.73
C GLN A 39 0.75 0.06 2.74
N ASP A 40 0.37 -0.57 3.84
CA ASP A 40 -0.99 -1.04 4.05
C ASP A 40 -1.98 0.13 3.98
N GLU A 41 -3.10 -0.08 3.30
CA GLU A 41 -4.09 0.97 3.11
C GLU A 41 -4.84 1.20 4.42
N LEU A 42 -4.76 2.42 4.96
CA LEU A 42 -5.49 2.82 6.16
C LEU A 42 -6.90 3.27 5.82
N LEU A 43 -7.83 2.33 5.94
CA LEU A 43 -9.24 2.51 5.69
C LEU A 43 -9.95 3.23 6.84
N THR A 44 -10.98 3.98 6.49
CA THR A 44 -11.99 4.47 7.44
C THR A 44 -13.01 3.37 7.75
N LYS A 45 -13.76 3.54 8.84
CA LYS A 45 -14.88 2.66 9.21
C LYS A 45 -15.84 2.42 8.03
N LYS A 46 -16.12 3.50 7.27
CA LYS A 46 -16.95 3.45 6.05
C LYS A 46 -16.37 2.53 4.99
N GLN A 47 -15.10 2.75 4.66
CA GLN A 47 -14.43 1.94 3.64
C GLN A 47 -14.30 0.47 4.05
N VAL A 48 -14.16 0.16 5.34
CA VAL A 48 -14.13 -1.23 5.81
C VAL A 48 -15.46 -1.94 5.54
N TYR A 49 -16.59 -1.34 5.91
CA TYR A 49 -17.89 -2.02 5.71
C TYR A 49 -18.31 -2.06 4.23
N GLU A 50 -17.95 -1.05 3.43
CA GLU A 50 -18.30 -1.00 2.00
C GLU A 50 -17.38 -1.89 1.14
N ASN A 51 -16.06 -1.78 1.34
CA ASN A 51 -15.10 -2.41 0.42
C ASN A 51 -14.66 -3.80 0.87
N ILE A 52 -14.63 -4.09 2.18
CA ILE A 52 -14.20 -5.38 2.71
C ILE A 52 -15.40 -6.24 3.11
N LEU A 53 -16.18 -5.78 4.09
CA LEU A 53 -17.27 -6.58 4.68
C LEU A 53 -18.51 -6.66 3.76
N LYS A 54 -18.63 -5.75 2.78
CA LYS A 54 -19.76 -5.60 1.85
C LYS A 54 -21.12 -5.67 2.56
N CYS A 55 -21.23 -4.98 3.69
CA CYS A 55 -22.42 -5.00 4.55
C CYS A 55 -22.85 -3.59 4.97
N THR A 56 -23.98 -3.48 5.67
CA THR A 56 -24.44 -2.18 6.18
C THR A 56 -23.61 -1.72 7.37
N ALA A 57 -23.54 -0.41 7.59
CA ALA A 57 -22.83 0.17 8.73
C ALA A 57 -23.31 -0.40 10.09
N ALA A 58 -24.63 -0.61 10.24
CA ALA A 58 -25.21 -1.16 11.46
C ALA A 58 -24.77 -2.61 11.71
N THR A 59 -24.82 -3.45 10.67
CA THR A 59 -24.35 -4.85 10.75
C THR A 59 -22.85 -4.94 10.99
N ALA A 60 -22.07 -4.05 10.37
CA ALA A 60 -20.63 -3.98 10.59
C ALA A 60 -20.29 -3.62 12.04
N ASP A 61 -21.04 -2.68 12.62
CA ASP A 61 -20.88 -2.28 14.01
C ASP A 61 -21.17 -3.41 14.99
N GLU A 62 -22.32 -4.06 14.81
CA GLU A 62 -22.78 -5.11 15.71
C GLU A 62 -21.87 -6.35 15.68
N LEU A 63 -21.46 -6.79 14.49
CA LEU A 63 -20.75 -8.06 14.31
C LEU A 63 -19.23 -7.94 14.32
N TYR A 64 -18.67 -6.77 13.96
CA TYR A 64 -17.24 -6.60 13.75
C TYR A 64 -16.64 -5.50 14.63
N PHE A 65 -17.07 -4.24 14.48
CA PHE A 65 -16.40 -3.12 15.15
C PHE A 65 -16.59 -3.11 16.68
N ASN A 66 -17.67 -3.72 17.19
CA ASN A 66 -17.87 -3.88 18.64
C ASN A 66 -17.02 -5.01 19.25
N ARG A 67 -16.31 -5.81 18.44
CA ARG A 67 -15.47 -6.89 18.98
C ARG A 67 -14.13 -6.32 19.47
N PRO A 68 -13.71 -6.65 20.70
CA PRO A 68 -12.45 -6.13 21.26
C PRO A 68 -11.21 -6.60 20.49
N ASP A 69 -11.31 -7.75 19.80
CA ASP A 69 -10.21 -8.32 19.02
C ASP A 69 -10.09 -7.74 17.61
N PHE A 70 -10.97 -6.80 17.22
CA PHE A 70 -10.97 -6.26 15.87
C PHE A 70 -9.78 -5.31 15.66
N PRO A 71 -9.05 -5.41 14.53
CA PRO A 71 -7.83 -4.64 14.32
C PRO A 71 -8.12 -3.16 14.08
N THR A 72 -7.94 -2.34 15.12
CA THR A 72 -8.14 -0.89 15.07
C THR A 72 -6.84 -0.14 15.37
N LEU A 73 -6.57 0.92 14.60
CA LEU A 73 -5.48 1.85 14.83
C LEU A 73 -6.04 3.19 15.29
N ASP A 74 -5.70 3.57 16.51
CA ASP A 74 -6.00 4.90 17.05
C ASP A 74 -4.90 5.86 16.62
N LEU A 75 -5.24 6.80 15.72
CA LEU A 75 -4.32 7.87 15.36
C LEU A 75 -4.40 8.99 16.42
N PRO A 76 -3.26 9.53 16.87
CA PRO A 76 -3.26 10.66 17.79
C PRO A 76 -3.96 11.84 17.11
N SER A 77 -5.01 12.35 17.74
CA SER A 77 -5.68 13.57 17.28
C SER A 77 -4.72 14.74 17.41
N LEU A 78 -4.54 15.50 16.34
CA LEU A 78 -3.90 16.81 16.40
C LEU A 78 -4.70 17.72 17.37
N PRO A 79 -4.02 18.57 18.17
CA PRO A 79 -4.70 19.47 19.10
C PRO A 79 -5.63 20.40 18.32
N GLY A 80 -6.93 20.36 18.63
CA GLY A 80 -7.98 21.17 17.99
C GLY A 80 -8.94 20.40 17.09
N VAL A 81 -8.75 19.11 16.82
CA VAL A 81 -9.69 18.29 16.05
C VAL A 81 -10.46 17.34 16.97
N PRO A 82 -11.77 17.55 17.19
CA PRO A 82 -12.57 16.67 18.02
C PRO A 82 -12.98 15.46 17.18
N ARG A 83 -12.15 14.42 17.20
CA ARG A 83 -12.50 13.00 17.08
C ARG A 83 -11.21 12.20 16.88
N GLN A 84 -11.02 11.17 17.68
CA GLN A 84 -10.08 10.10 17.38
C GLN A 84 -10.53 9.45 16.06
N HIS A 85 -9.76 9.64 15.00
CA HIS A 85 -10.03 9.01 13.72
C HIS A 85 -9.49 7.59 13.77
N LYS A 86 -10.32 6.64 14.20
CA LYS A 86 -10.00 5.21 14.08
C LYS A 86 -9.75 4.86 12.62
N ARG A 87 -8.57 4.29 12.35
CA ARG A 87 -8.21 3.73 11.06
C ARG A 87 -8.09 2.23 11.17
N TYR A 88 -8.25 1.56 10.03
CA TYR A 88 -8.24 0.12 9.92
C TYR A 88 -7.31 -0.24 8.78
N SER A 89 -6.26 -1.00 9.08
CA SER A 89 -5.37 -1.46 8.02
C SER A 89 -6.09 -2.55 7.22
N ARG A 90 -6.10 -2.44 5.89
CA ARG A 90 -6.80 -3.41 5.04
C ARG A 90 -6.30 -4.83 5.31
N LYS A 91 -4.97 -5.03 5.34
CA LYS A 91 -4.40 -6.37 5.56
C LYS A 91 -4.76 -6.93 6.92
N ALA A 92 -4.75 -6.12 7.99
CA ALA A 92 -5.11 -6.61 9.33
C ALA A 92 -6.58 -7.02 9.40
N VAL A 93 -7.49 -6.22 8.82
CA VAL A 93 -8.93 -6.56 8.75
C VAL A 93 -9.15 -7.83 7.93
N GLU A 94 -8.53 -7.95 6.76
CA GLU A 94 -8.65 -9.14 5.91
C GLU A 94 -8.09 -10.39 6.59
N ALA A 95 -6.93 -10.29 7.24
CA ALA A 95 -6.33 -11.39 8.01
C ALA A 95 -7.21 -11.80 9.19
N TRP A 96 -7.81 -10.82 9.90
CA TRP A 96 -8.73 -11.08 11.01
C TRP A 96 -10.01 -11.79 10.53
N ILE A 97 -10.58 -11.36 9.39
CA ILE A 97 -11.73 -12.02 8.78
C ILE A 97 -11.36 -13.45 8.39
N ALA A 98 -10.21 -13.65 7.74
CA ALA A 98 -9.77 -14.98 7.33
C ALA A 98 -9.54 -15.92 8.53
N ALA A 99 -9.04 -15.39 9.66
CA ALA A 99 -8.87 -16.16 10.88
C ALA A 99 -10.21 -16.51 11.56
N ASN A 100 -11.18 -15.58 11.58
CA ASN A 100 -12.46 -15.77 12.25
C ASN A 100 -13.53 -16.49 11.41
N THR A 101 -13.39 -16.50 10.08
CA THR A 101 -14.30 -17.20 9.17
C THR A 101 -13.90 -18.65 8.89
N LYS A 102 -12.63 -19.03 9.13
CA LYS A 102 -12.15 -20.42 9.04
C LYS A 102 -12.70 -21.38 10.11
N GLY A 103 -13.58 -20.91 10.99
CA GLY A 103 -14.21 -21.71 12.04
C GLY A 103 -15.66 -22.13 11.77
N ARG A 104 -16.20 -21.98 10.55
CA ARG A 104 -17.54 -22.50 10.22
C ARG A 104 -17.42 -23.78 9.38
N PRO A 105 -17.70 -24.98 9.95
CA PRO A 105 -17.93 -26.18 9.16
C PRO A 105 -19.15 -26.03 8.24
#